data_AF-A0A737MD07-F1
#
_entry.id   AF-A0A737MD07-F1
#
_cell.length_a   1.000
_cell.length_b   1.000
_cell.length_c   1.000
_cell.angle_alpha   90.00
_cell.angle_beta   90.00
_cell.angle_gamma   90.00
#
_symmetry.space_group_name_H-M   'P 1'
#
loop_
_entity.id
_entity.type
_entity.pdbx_description
1 polymer ?
#
loop_
_entity_poly.entity_id
_entity_poly.type
_entity_poly.pdbx_seq_one_letter_code
_entity_poly.pdbx_strand_id
1 'polypeptide(L)'
;MSQPAKVLLLYAHPESQDSVANRVLLKPAIQHNNVTVHDLYARYPDFFIDTPYEQALLREHDVIVFQHPLYTYSCPALLKEWLDRVLSRGFASGPGGNQLVGKYWRSVITTGEPESAYRYDALNRYPMSDILRPFELTAAMCRMHWMPPIIVYWARRQSPQTLASHAKAYGKWLANPVSAGGY
;
A
#
# COMPACT_ATOMS: atom_id res chain seq x y z
N MET A 1 -16.13 8.76 21.75
CA MET A 1 -15.81 7.90 20.59
C MET A 1 -14.30 7.99 20.38
N SER A 2 -13.59 6.87 20.32
CA SER A 2 -12.14 6.87 20.01
C SER A 2 -11.93 7.46 18.61
N GLN A 3 -10.90 8.29 18.44
CA GLN A 3 -10.55 8.78 17.10
C GLN A 3 -10.18 7.59 16.20
N PRO A 4 -10.58 7.60 14.91
CA PRO A 4 -10.20 6.55 13.97
C PRO A 4 -8.67 6.51 13.82
N ALA A 5 -8.12 5.31 13.62
CA ALA A 5 -6.69 5.12 13.36
C ALA A 5 -6.22 5.97 12.17
N LYS A 6 -5.05 6.58 12.32
CA LYS A 6 -4.45 7.43 11.28
C LYS A 6 -3.82 6.57 10.21
N VAL A 7 -4.14 6.84 8.94
CA VAL A 7 -3.66 6.11 7.78
C VAL A 7 -2.67 6.96 7.01
N LEU A 8 -1.45 6.46 6.80
CA LEU A 8 -0.55 6.99 5.80
C LEU A 8 -0.72 6.18 4.52
N LEU A 9 -1.23 6.79 3.46
CA LEU A 9 -1.35 6.18 2.14
C LEU A 9 -0.17 6.62 1.29
N LEU A 10 0.82 5.73 1.16
CA LEU A 10 1.94 5.86 0.24
C LEU A 10 1.46 5.45 -1.15
N TYR A 11 1.17 6.46 -1.98
CA TYR A 11 0.74 6.28 -3.36
C TYR A 11 1.96 6.28 -4.27
N ALA A 12 2.21 5.16 -4.95
CA ALA A 12 3.35 5.01 -5.85
C ALA A 12 2.84 4.61 -7.24
N HIS A 13 2.66 5.58 -8.12
CA HIS A 13 2.30 5.34 -9.51
C HIS A 13 3.08 6.28 -10.43
N PRO A 14 4.03 5.78 -11.26
CA PRO A 14 4.88 6.64 -12.10
C PRO A 14 4.06 7.54 -13.03
N GLU A 15 3.05 6.95 -13.67
CA GLU A 15 2.16 7.65 -14.62
C GLU A 15 0.80 7.94 -13.97
N SER A 16 0.79 8.70 -12.87
CA SER A 16 -0.42 8.92 -12.06
C SER A 16 -1.60 9.48 -12.88
N GLN A 17 -1.31 10.33 -13.87
CA GLN A 17 -2.33 10.97 -14.71
C GLN A 17 -3.09 9.96 -15.60
N ASP A 18 -2.39 8.92 -16.07
CA ASP A 18 -2.94 7.87 -16.94
C ASP A 18 -3.54 6.69 -16.15
N SER A 19 -3.46 6.75 -14.83
CA SER A 19 -3.99 5.73 -13.93
C SER A 19 -5.52 5.65 -14.00
N VAL A 20 -6.04 4.47 -14.32
CA VAL A 20 -7.48 4.18 -14.34
C VAL A 20 -7.95 3.74 -12.95
N ALA A 21 -7.57 2.53 -12.52
CA ALA A 21 -8.07 1.96 -11.26
C ALA A 21 -7.48 2.64 -10.02
N ASN A 22 -6.16 2.86 -10.01
CA ASN A 22 -5.47 3.45 -8.87
C ASN A 22 -5.98 4.87 -8.57
N ARG A 23 -6.20 5.69 -9.60
CA ARG A 23 -6.80 7.02 -9.46
C ARG A 23 -8.24 6.97 -8.94
N VAL A 24 -9.04 5.99 -9.37
CA VAL A 24 -10.41 5.79 -8.85
C VAL A 24 -10.39 5.41 -7.37
N LEU A 25 -9.48 4.53 -6.96
CA LEU A 25 -9.28 4.15 -5.56
C LEU A 25 -8.73 5.30 -4.70
N LEU A 26 -7.98 6.24 -5.28
CA LEU A 26 -7.43 7.40 -4.56
C LEU A 26 -8.50 8.43 -4.14
N LYS A 27 -9.57 8.57 -4.93
CA LYS A 27 -10.66 9.54 -4.70
C LYS A 27 -11.32 9.45 -3.31
N PRO A 28 -11.70 8.28 -2.78
CA PRO A 28 -12.22 8.20 -1.41
C PRO A 28 -11.16 8.54 -0.36
N ALA A 29 -9.89 8.21 -0.59
CA ALA A 29 -8.83 8.44 0.39
C ALA A 29 -8.63 9.92 0.71
N ILE A 30 -8.68 10.79 -0.29
CA ILE A 30 -8.58 12.25 -0.12
C ILE A 30 -9.78 12.88 0.62
N GLN A 31 -10.87 12.13 0.85
CA GLN A 31 -12.08 12.63 1.51
C GLN A 31 -12.09 12.36 3.02
N HIS A 32 -11.12 11.60 3.54
CA HIS A 32 -11.08 11.19 4.94
C HIS A 32 -10.03 11.98 5.72
N ASN A 33 -10.45 12.65 6.80
CA ASN A 33 -9.56 13.46 7.64
C ASN A 33 -8.49 12.63 8.39
N ASN A 34 -8.70 11.33 8.55
CA ASN A 34 -7.73 10.42 9.17
C ASN A 34 -6.74 9.82 8.17
N VAL A 35 -6.80 10.20 6.90
CA VAL A 35 -5.93 9.68 5.85
C VAL A 35 -5.01 10.78 5.32
N THR A 36 -3.70 10.58 5.46
CA THR A 36 -2.68 11.38 4.78
C THR A 36 -2.30 10.68 3.49
N VAL A 37 -2.64 11.27 2.34
CA VAL A 37 -2.21 10.79 1.03
C VAL A 37 -0.84 11.38 0.70
N HIS A 38 0.14 10.52 0.48
CA HIS A 38 1.50 10.88 0.15
C HIS A 38 1.91 10.26 -1.20
N ASP A 39 1.88 11.08 -2.26
CA ASP A 39 2.27 10.68 -3.62
C ASP A 39 3.80 10.74 -3.77
N LEU A 40 4.43 9.56 -3.81
CA LEU A 40 5.89 9.44 -3.85
C LEU A 40 6.48 10.02 -5.15
N TYR A 41 5.83 9.78 -6.30
CA TYR A 41 6.35 10.25 -7.59
C TYR A 41 6.16 11.76 -7.76
N ALA A 42 5.10 12.33 -7.18
CA ALA A 42 4.94 13.77 -7.12
C ALA A 42 5.94 14.44 -6.15
N ARG A 43 6.24 13.79 -5.02
CA ARG A 43 7.16 14.33 -4.00
C ARG A 43 8.64 14.21 -4.38
N TYR A 44 9.01 13.09 -4.99
CA TYR A 44 10.39 12.71 -5.31
C TYR A 44 10.52 12.34 -6.81
N PRO A 45 10.26 13.27 -7.75
CA PRO A 45 10.40 13.01 -9.17
C PRO A 45 11.85 12.68 -9.58
N ASP A 46 12.82 13.03 -8.73
CA ASP A 46 14.26 12.86 -8.89
C ASP A 46 14.84 11.69 -8.06
N PHE A 47 13.98 10.96 -7.33
CA PHE A 47 14.34 9.84 -6.45
C PHE A 47 15.23 10.23 -5.24
N PHE A 48 15.39 11.52 -4.94
CA PHE A 48 16.11 11.96 -3.74
C PHE A 48 15.20 11.95 -2.50
N ILE A 49 15.07 10.77 -1.90
CA ILE A 49 14.17 10.55 -0.75
C ILE A 49 14.70 11.20 0.52
N ASP A 50 13.90 12.09 1.11
CA ASP A 50 14.13 12.67 2.43
C ASP A 50 13.74 11.66 3.52
N THR A 51 14.71 10.85 3.92
CA THR A 51 14.48 9.76 4.89
C THR A 51 13.97 10.25 6.25
N PRO A 52 14.54 11.31 6.88
CA PRO A 52 14.01 11.84 8.14
C PRO A 52 12.53 12.26 8.06
N TYR A 53 12.12 12.90 6.97
CA TYR A 53 10.73 13.30 6.75
C TYR A 53 9.79 12.10 6.63
N GLU A 54 10.15 11.11 5.80
CA GLU A 54 9.35 9.90 5.62
C GLU A 54 9.21 9.09 6.92
N GLN A 55 10.30 9.01 7.70
CA GLN A 55 10.26 8.37 9.01
C GLN A 55 9.39 9.14 10.01
N ALA A 56 9.30 10.47 9.92
CA ALA A 56 8.39 11.26 10.73
C ALA A 56 6.93 10.96 10.39
N LEU A 57 6.58 10.90 9.10
CA LEU A 57 5.25 10.47 8.66
C LEU A 57 4.92 9.08 9.22
N LEU A 58 5.84 8.11 9.12
CA LEU A 58 5.60 6.77 9.66
C LEU A 58 5.32 6.75 11.17
N ARG A 59 5.98 7.62 11.96
CA ARG A 59 5.73 7.72 13.41
C ARG A 59 4.33 8.21 13.72
N GLU A 60 3.81 9.15 12.92
CA GLU A 60 2.52 9.81 13.14
C GLU A 60 1.28 8.99 12.78
N HIS A 61 1.44 7.86 12.08
CA HIS A 61 0.34 7.06 11.54
C HIS A 61 0.33 5.62 12.07
N ASP A 62 -0.84 5.04 12.21
CA ASP A 62 -1.04 3.69 12.78
C ASP A 62 -1.08 2.61 11.69
N VAL A 63 -1.61 2.97 10.51
CA VAL A 63 -1.79 2.09 9.37
C VAL A 63 -1.05 2.66 8.17
N ILE A 64 -0.16 1.87 7.58
CA ILE A 64 0.61 2.24 6.40
C ILE A 64 0.05 1.46 5.21
N VAL A 65 -0.50 2.20 4.25
CA VAL A 65 -1.07 1.65 3.02
C VAL A 65 -0.12 1.90 1.86
N PHE A 66 0.27 0.82 1.17
CA PHE A 66 1.10 0.87 -0.02
C PHE A 66 0.23 0.66 -1.24
N GLN A 67 -0.13 1.75 -1.93
CA GLN A 67 -1.01 1.71 -3.08
C GLN A 67 -0.22 1.89 -4.38
N HIS A 68 -0.19 0.85 -5.22
CA HIS A 68 0.61 0.87 -6.45
C HIS A 68 0.11 -0.14 -7.50
N PRO A 69 0.46 0.03 -8.79
CA PRO A 69 0.28 -1.03 -9.77
C PRO A 69 1.30 -2.15 -9.57
N LEU A 70 0.94 -3.39 -9.93
CA LEU A 70 1.86 -4.51 -9.97
C LEU A 70 2.72 -4.41 -11.24
N TYR A 71 4.01 -4.08 -11.08
CA TYR A 71 4.97 -3.97 -12.18
C TYR A 71 5.98 -5.11 -12.08
N THR A 72 6.11 -5.89 -13.15
CA THR A 72 7.04 -7.03 -13.22
C THR A 72 7.00 -7.90 -11.95
N TYR A 73 5.79 -8.27 -11.51
CA TYR A 73 5.56 -9.07 -10.30
C TYR A 73 6.02 -8.41 -8.98
N SER A 74 6.15 -7.09 -8.96
CA SER A 74 6.60 -6.30 -7.80
C SER A 74 5.98 -4.89 -7.80
N CYS A 75 6.64 -3.94 -7.14
CA CYS A 75 6.26 -2.54 -7.05
C CYS A 75 7.04 -1.65 -8.03
N PRO A 76 6.59 -0.40 -8.25
CA PRO A 76 7.37 0.60 -8.97
C PRO A 76 8.73 0.88 -8.31
N ALA A 77 9.72 1.24 -9.13
CA ALA A 77 11.12 1.40 -8.70
C ALA A 77 11.28 2.37 -7.51
N LEU A 78 10.60 3.51 -7.53
CA LEU A 78 10.70 4.49 -6.43
C LEU A 78 10.17 3.95 -5.11
N LEU A 79 9.12 3.12 -5.14
CA LEU A 79 8.63 2.48 -3.92
C LEU A 79 9.66 1.48 -3.38
N LYS A 80 10.34 0.74 -4.26
CA LYS A 80 11.42 -0.16 -3.81
C LYS A 80 12.58 0.60 -3.18
N GLU A 81 13.01 1.71 -3.78
CA GLU A 81 14.04 2.57 -3.20
C GLU A 81 13.59 3.20 -1.88
N TRP A 82 12.33 3.62 -1.78
CA TRP A 82 11.74 4.11 -0.54
C TRP A 82 11.81 3.07 0.58
N LEU A 83 11.45 1.82 0.28
CA LEU A 83 11.56 0.72 1.25
C LEU A 83 13.00 0.53 1.72
N ASP A 84 13.96 0.57 0.80
CA ASP A 84 15.39 0.35 1.09
C ASP A 84 16.02 1.48 1.91
N ARG A 85 15.61 2.74 1.69
CA ARG A 85 16.15 3.90 2.39
C ARG A 85 15.45 4.20 3.70
N VAL A 86 14.11 4.16 3.71
CA VAL A 86 13.30 4.61 4.84
C VAL A 86 13.21 3.55 5.94
N LEU A 87 13.09 2.27 5.57
CA LEU A 87 13.01 1.15 6.51
C LEU A 87 14.40 0.70 6.97
N SER A 88 15.22 1.65 7.41
CA SER A 88 16.61 1.44 7.78
C SER A 88 16.79 0.77 9.15
N ARG A 89 17.97 0.17 9.33
CA ARG A 89 18.41 -0.37 10.62
C ARG A 89 18.51 0.77 11.65
N GLY A 90 18.00 0.53 12.85
CA GLY A 90 17.90 1.53 13.92
C GLY A 90 16.59 2.31 13.92
N PHE A 91 15.79 2.22 12.85
CA PHE A 91 14.44 2.77 12.79
C PHE A 91 13.39 1.66 12.70
N ALA A 92 13.45 0.84 11.64
CA ALA A 92 12.48 -0.20 11.35
C ALA A 92 12.90 -1.58 11.90
N SER A 93 14.20 -1.84 12.01
CA SER A 93 14.74 -3.13 12.43
C SER A 93 16.06 -3.02 13.20
N GLY A 94 16.51 -4.13 13.79
CA GLY A 94 17.74 -4.18 14.59
C GLY A 94 17.64 -3.50 15.96
N PRO A 95 18.75 -3.40 16.71
CA PRO A 95 18.76 -2.73 18.01
C PRO A 95 18.26 -1.28 17.91
N GLY A 96 17.27 -0.91 18.73
CA GLY A 96 16.63 0.41 18.70
C GLY A 96 15.58 0.61 17.59
N GLY A 97 15.54 -0.25 16.56
CA GLY A 97 14.59 -0.17 15.45
C GLY A 97 13.21 -0.75 15.81
N ASN A 98 12.42 0.01 16.56
CA ASN A 98 11.09 -0.40 17.04
C ASN A 98 9.97 0.57 16.65
N GLN A 99 10.24 1.55 15.79
CA GLN A 99 9.31 2.64 15.49
C GLN A 99 8.04 2.18 14.77
N LEU A 100 8.07 1.00 14.14
CA LEU A 100 6.95 0.44 13.38
C LEU A 100 6.26 -0.75 14.07
N VAL A 101 6.71 -1.13 15.27
CA VAL A 101 6.14 -2.28 16.00
C VAL A 101 4.65 -2.05 16.26
N GLY A 102 3.82 -3.03 15.91
CA GLY A 102 2.38 -3.00 16.15
C GLY A 102 1.58 -2.09 15.21
N LYS A 103 2.24 -1.38 14.28
CA LYS A 103 1.57 -0.68 13.18
C LYS A 103 1.06 -1.70 12.15
N TYR A 104 0.12 -1.29 11.32
CA TYR A 104 -0.49 -2.17 10.32
C TYR A 104 0.06 -1.89 8.92
N TRP A 105 0.33 -2.96 8.17
CA TRP A 105 0.72 -2.89 6.77
C TRP A 105 -0.46 -3.34 5.91
N ARG A 106 -0.84 -2.55 4.90
CA ARG A 106 -1.77 -3.01 3.87
C ARG A 106 -1.29 -2.69 2.46
N SER A 107 -1.25 -3.69 1.60
CA SER A 107 -1.01 -3.50 0.17
C SER A 107 -2.33 -3.30 -0.60
N VAL A 108 -2.37 -2.28 -1.46
CA VAL A 108 -3.48 -2.00 -2.38
C VAL A 108 -2.95 -2.03 -3.81
N ILE A 109 -3.21 -3.14 -4.50
CA ILE A 109 -2.52 -3.49 -5.75
C ILE A 109 -3.51 -3.52 -6.91
N THR A 110 -3.11 -2.96 -8.05
CA THR A 110 -3.86 -3.12 -9.31
C THR A 110 -3.04 -3.93 -10.30
N THR A 111 -3.63 -4.92 -10.98
CA THR A 111 -2.90 -5.77 -11.93
C THR A 111 -3.37 -5.57 -13.37
N GLY A 112 -2.49 -5.89 -14.33
CA GLY A 112 -2.84 -5.98 -15.74
C GLY A 112 -3.62 -7.25 -16.09
N GLU A 113 -3.30 -8.37 -15.46
CA GLU A 113 -3.93 -9.68 -15.70
C GLU A 113 -5.14 -9.94 -14.80
N PRO A 114 -6.09 -10.81 -15.22
CA PRO A 114 -7.19 -11.26 -14.37
C PRO A 114 -6.68 -12.16 -13.22
N GLU A 115 -7.52 -12.34 -12.20
CA GLU A 115 -7.21 -13.19 -11.05
C GLU A 115 -6.84 -14.63 -11.46
N SER A 116 -7.54 -15.17 -12.46
CA SER A 116 -7.33 -16.53 -12.97
C SER A 116 -5.93 -16.78 -13.53
N ALA A 117 -5.16 -15.73 -13.86
CA ALA A 117 -3.77 -15.85 -14.30
C ALA A 117 -2.81 -16.18 -13.15
N TYR A 118 -3.18 -15.89 -11.90
CA TYR A 118 -2.35 -16.05 -10.70
C TYR A 118 -2.69 -17.35 -9.98
N ARG A 119 -2.33 -18.48 -10.58
CA ARG A 119 -2.45 -19.83 -10.00
C ARG A 119 -1.26 -20.68 -10.42
N TYR A 120 -1.01 -21.75 -9.68
CA TYR A 120 0.10 -22.69 -9.96
C TYR A 120 0.04 -23.32 -11.35
N ASP A 121 -1.16 -23.49 -11.88
CA ASP A 121 -1.45 -24.11 -13.18
C ASP A 121 -1.85 -23.08 -14.26
N ALA A 122 -1.61 -21.79 -14.02
CA ALA A 122 -1.97 -20.70 -14.92
C ALA A 122 -0.73 -19.92 -15.41
N LEU A 123 -0.98 -18.88 -16.22
CA LEU A 123 0.05 -18.09 -16.91
C LEU A 123 1.18 -17.64 -15.98
N ASN A 124 0.85 -17.08 -14.82
CA ASN A 124 1.82 -16.49 -13.91
C ASN A 124 2.36 -17.48 -12.86
N ARG A 125 1.92 -18.75 -12.90
CA ARG A 125 2.43 -19.89 -12.10
C ARG A 125 2.36 -19.76 -10.59
N TYR A 126 1.90 -18.64 -10.05
CA TYR A 126 1.87 -18.39 -8.61
C TYR A 126 0.63 -17.56 -8.24
N PRO A 127 0.00 -17.85 -7.10
CA PRO A 127 -1.03 -16.98 -6.54
C PRO A 127 -0.45 -15.64 -6.11
N MET A 128 -1.31 -14.63 -6.00
CA MET A 128 -0.88 -13.29 -5.59
C MET A 128 -0.26 -13.28 -4.18
N SER A 129 -0.68 -14.19 -3.30
CA SER A 129 -0.06 -14.38 -1.99
C SER A 129 1.43 -14.68 -2.08
N ASP A 130 1.84 -15.47 -3.06
CA ASP A 130 3.24 -15.86 -3.24
C ASP A 130 4.05 -14.69 -3.83
N ILE A 131 3.46 -14.00 -4.81
CA ILE A 131 4.06 -12.81 -5.43
C ILE A 131 4.26 -11.70 -4.39
N LEU A 132 3.37 -11.56 -3.42
CA LEU A 132 3.45 -10.51 -2.39
C LEU A 132 4.29 -10.91 -1.16
N ARG A 133 4.87 -12.13 -1.12
CA ARG A 133 5.72 -12.58 0.00
C ARG A 133 6.86 -11.62 0.34
N PRO A 134 7.58 -10.99 -0.60
CA PRO A 134 8.62 -10.03 -0.24
C PRO A 134 8.10 -8.89 0.63
N PHE A 135 6.89 -8.37 0.35
CA PHE A 135 6.28 -7.29 1.14
C PHE A 135 5.80 -7.79 2.51
N GLU A 136 5.24 -9.00 2.58
CA GLU A 136 4.86 -9.62 3.85
C GLU A 136 6.07 -9.84 4.76
N LEU A 137 7.19 -10.31 4.20
CA LEU A 137 8.46 -10.45 4.90
C LEU A 137 9.01 -9.09 5.35
N THR A 138 8.88 -8.04 4.52
CA THR A 138 9.23 -6.67 4.91
C THR A 138 8.39 -6.19 6.10
N ALA A 139 7.07 -6.39 6.07
CA ALA A 139 6.19 -6.05 7.18
C ALA A 139 6.57 -6.80 8.47
N ALA A 140 6.88 -8.10 8.36
CA ALA A 140 7.33 -8.93 9.48
C ALA A 140 8.67 -8.46 10.06
N MET A 141 9.64 -8.10 9.21
CA MET A 141 10.90 -7.48 9.65
C MET A 141 10.65 -6.20 10.46
N CYS A 142 9.68 -5.38 10.05
CA CYS A 142 9.26 -4.18 10.76
C CYS A 142 8.39 -4.45 11.99
N ARG A 143 8.02 -5.72 12.25
CA ARG A 143 7.09 -6.16 13.30
C ARG A 143 5.72 -5.47 13.20
N MET A 144 5.27 -5.27 11.97
CA MET A 144 3.95 -4.76 11.62
C MET A 144 2.95 -5.90 11.46
N HIS A 145 1.67 -5.62 11.67
CA HIS A 145 0.59 -6.55 11.37
C HIS A 145 0.28 -6.53 9.87
N TRP A 146 0.52 -7.65 9.18
CA TRP A 146 0.15 -7.81 7.77
C TRP A 146 -1.37 -7.94 7.63
N MET A 147 -1.98 -7.02 6.90
CA MET A 147 -3.40 -7.06 6.56
C MET A 147 -3.61 -7.72 5.19
N PRO A 148 -4.72 -8.45 4.99
CA PRO A 148 -5.08 -8.96 3.67
C PRO A 148 -5.07 -7.84 2.60
N PRO A 149 -4.36 -8.04 1.50
CA PRO A 149 -4.22 -7.02 0.46
C PRO A 149 -5.57 -6.76 -0.22
N ILE A 150 -5.77 -5.54 -0.70
CA ILE A 150 -6.86 -5.22 -1.65
C ILE A 150 -6.26 -5.34 -3.04
N ILE A 151 -6.82 -6.20 -3.87
CA ILE A 151 -6.32 -6.40 -5.24
C ILE A 151 -7.44 -6.11 -6.22
N VAL A 152 -7.20 -5.20 -7.16
CA VAL A 152 -8.07 -4.96 -8.31
C VAL A 152 -7.44 -5.61 -9.53
N TYR A 153 -7.96 -6.78 -9.88
CA TYR A 153 -7.51 -7.53 -11.04
C TYR A 153 -8.00 -6.94 -12.35
N TRP A 154 -7.26 -7.16 -13.43
CA TRP A 154 -7.62 -6.73 -14.78
C TRP A 154 -8.00 -5.25 -14.88
N ALA A 155 -7.24 -4.41 -14.19
CA ALA A 155 -7.65 -3.07 -13.77
C ALA A 155 -8.16 -2.16 -14.89
N ARG A 156 -7.52 -2.22 -16.09
CA ARG A 156 -7.92 -1.40 -17.24
C ARG A 156 -9.17 -1.92 -17.97
N ARG A 157 -9.57 -3.16 -17.72
CA ARG A 157 -10.75 -3.79 -18.35
C ARG A 157 -11.97 -3.85 -17.44
N GLN A 158 -11.83 -3.40 -16.19
CA GLN A 158 -12.96 -3.29 -15.27
C GLN A 158 -13.95 -2.22 -15.74
N SER A 159 -15.23 -2.48 -15.56
CA SER A 159 -16.27 -1.48 -15.85
C SER A 159 -16.20 -0.31 -14.85
N PRO A 160 -16.63 0.90 -15.24
CA PRO A 160 -16.70 2.05 -14.32
C PRO A 160 -17.49 1.75 -13.04
N GLN A 161 -18.58 0.97 -13.13
CA GLN A 161 -19.41 0.57 -12.01
C GLN A 161 -18.65 -0.34 -11.04
N THR A 162 -17.87 -1.28 -11.57
CA THR A 162 -17.05 -2.19 -10.75
C THR A 162 -15.94 -1.42 -10.03
N LEU A 163 -15.23 -0.53 -10.73
CA LEU A 163 -14.22 0.33 -10.13
C LEU A 163 -14.81 1.25 -9.05
N ALA A 164 -16.00 1.81 -9.28
CA ALA A 164 -16.71 2.60 -8.28
C ALA A 164 -17.10 1.78 -7.05
N SER A 165 -17.50 0.53 -7.23
CA SER A 165 -17.78 -0.40 -6.11
C SER A 165 -16.53 -0.66 -5.27
N HIS A 166 -15.39 -0.94 -5.91
CA HIS A 166 -14.11 -1.09 -5.22
C HIS A 166 -13.70 0.18 -4.46
N ALA A 167 -13.81 1.36 -5.08
CA ALA A 167 -13.51 2.63 -4.42
C ALA A 167 -14.42 2.88 -3.21
N LYS A 168 -15.73 2.59 -3.33
CA LYS A 168 -16.68 2.73 -2.21
C LYS A 168 -16.33 1.78 -1.06
N ALA A 169 -16.00 0.53 -1.35
CA ALA A 169 -15.57 -0.43 -0.35
C ALA A 169 -14.26 -0.01 0.34
N TYR A 170 -13.30 0.49 -0.45
CA TYR A 170 -12.03 0.98 0.06
C TYR A 170 -12.20 2.22 0.97
N GLY A 171 -13.03 3.19 0.58
CA GLY A 171 -13.36 4.34 1.41
C GLY A 171 -14.03 3.95 2.73
N LYS A 172 -14.99 3.00 2.70
CA LYS A 172 -15.58 2.46 3.93
C LYS A 172 -14.54 1.86 4.87
N TRP A 173 -13.56 1.14 4.34
CA TRP A 173 -12.46 0.61 5.14
C TRP A 173 -11.55 1.71 5.68
N LEU A 174 -11.18 2.71 4.88
CA LEU A 174 -10.32 3.83 5.31
C LEU A 174 -10.92 4.62 6.48
N ALA A 175 -12.25 4.68 6.59
CA ALA A 175 -12.93 5.31 7.71
C ALA A 175 -12.71 4.57 9.05
N ASN A 176 -12.51 3.25 9.02
CA ASN A 176 -12.31 2.40 10.20
C ASN A 176 -11.34 1.24 9.86
N PRO A 177 -10.04 1.54 9.68
CA PRO A 177 -9.11 0.58 9.09
C PRO A 177 -8.70 -0.54 10.06
N VAL A 178 -8.81 -0.28 11.37
CA VAL A 178 -8.57 -1.22 12.45
C VAL A 178 -9.85 -1.27 13.28
N SER A 179 -10.70 -2.26 13.04
CA SER A 179 -11.86 -2.50 13.90
C SER A 179 -11.40 -3.06 15.24
N ALA A 180 -11.88 -2.50 16.35
CA ALA A 180 -11.64 -3.02 17.68
C ALA A 180 -12.13 -4.48 17.77
N GLY A 181 -11.22 -5.44 17.90
CA GLY A 181 -11.55 -6.83 18.26
C GLY A 181 -11.14 -7.95 17.30
N GLY A 182 -10.00 -7.86 16.63
CA GLY A 182 -9.47 -8.97 15.82
C GLY A 182 -8.06 -9.38 16.23
N TYR A 183 -7.94 -10.09 17.36
CA TYR A 183 -6.84 -11.02 17.65
C TYR A 183 -7.44 -12.42 17.74
#